data_AF-A0A526YK99-F1
#
_entry.id   AF-A0A526YK99-F1
#
_cell.length_a   1.000
_cell.length_b   1.000
_cell.length_c   1.000
_cell.angle_alpha   90.00
_cell.angle_beta   90.00
_cell.angle_gamma   90.00
#
_symmetry.space_group_name_H-M   'P 1'
#
loop_
_entity.id
_entity.type
_entity.pdbx_description
1 polymer ?
#
loop_
_entity_poly.entity_id
_entity_poly.type
_entity_poly.pdbx_seq_one_letter_code
_entity_poly.pdbx_strand_id
1 'polypeptide(L)'
;EAVRTHGFEAVMTRVGHESGSDRIFEALATLDPGRKVETIVNVQGDLPTIDPDIIKAALRPFEDATVDIATLGIEIVRDEEKTNPNVVKIVGSPQSETRLRALYFTRATAPWGDGPLYHHIGLYAYRRSALERFVALQPSPLERREKLEQLR
;
A
#
# COMPACT_ATOMS: atom_id res chain seq x y z
N GLU A 1 1.64 -18.07 17.62
CA GLU A 1 1.64 -19.55 17.50
C GLU A 1 0.90 -20.04 16.25
N ALA A 2 -0.34 -19.58 15.99
CA ALA A 2 -1.14 -20.00 14.84
C ALA A 2 -0.44 -20.00 13.46
N VAL A 3 0.37 -18.99 13.13
CA VAL A 3 1.10 -18.95 11.85
C VAL A 3 2.14 -20.07 11.74
N ARG A 4 2.93 -20.27 12.80
CA ARG A 4 4.00 -21.30 12.83
C ARG A 4 3.44 -22.72 12.84
N THR A 5 2.31 -22.95 13.51
CA THR A 5 1.66 -24.28 13.53
C THR A 5 1.14 -24.70 12.15
N HIS A 6 0.92 -23.76 11.25
CA HIS A 6 0.56 -24.01 9.85
C HIS A 6 1.78 -24.03 8.90
N GLY A 7 3.01 -24.08 9.44
CA GLY A 7 4.23 -24.24 8.66
C GLY A 7 4.78 -22.95 8.03
N PHE A 8 4.24 -21.79 8.39
CA PHE A 8 4.70 -20.49 7.88
C PHE A 8 5.69 -19.82 8.84
N GLU A 9 6.55 -18.97 8.27
CA GLU A 9 7.45 -18.12 9.05
C GLU A 9 6.68 -16.98 9.73
N ALA A 10 7.06 -16.68 10.97
CA ALA A 10 6.48 -15.57 11.73
C ALA A 10 7.56 -14.86 12.52
N VAL A 11 7.58 -13.53 12.43
CA VAL A 11 8.50 -12.66 13.18
C VAL A 11 7.72 -11.78 14.11
N MET A 12 8.21 -11.66 15.34
CA MET A 12 7.69 -10.70 16.29
C MET A 12 8.34 -9.35 16.03
N THR A 13 7.52 -8.34 15.77
CA THR A 13 7.95 -6.94 15.61
C THR A 13 7.67 -6.15 16.88
N ARG A 14 8.30 -4.97 17.03
CA ARG A 14 8.02 -4.05 18.13
C ARG A 14 6.55 -3.59 18.11
N VAL A 15 6.01 -3.33 19.30
CA VAL A 15 4.61 -2.91 19.48
C VAL A 15 4.39 -1.44 19.09
N GLY A 16 5.41 -0.60 19.24
CA GLY A 16 5.31 0.86 19.07
C GLY A 16 5.52 1.40 17.65
N HIS A 17 5.34 0.59 16.61
CA HIS A 17 5.43 1.09 15.23
C HIS A 17 4.23 1.97 14.87
N GLU A 18 4.49 3.12 14.25
CA GLU A 18 3.46 4.08 13.87
C GLU A 18 2.75 3.69 12.57
N SER A 19 3.41 2.96 11.67
CA SER A 19 2.87 2.55 10.37
C SER A 19 3.04 1.05 10.07
N GLY A 20 2.28 0.57 9.07
CA GLY A 20 2.44 -0.78 8.56
C GLY A 20 3.79 -0.97 7.87
N SER A 21 4.26 0.05 7.16
CA SER A 21 5.54 0.07 6.45
C SER A 21 6.75 -0.11 7.40
N ASP A 22 6.73 0.55 8.56
CA ASP A 22 7.83 0.42 9.55
C ASP A 22 7.89 -1.00 10.12
N ARG A 23 6.73 -1.59 10.38
CA ARG A 23 6.60 -2.96 10.89
C ARG A 23 7.10 -3.99 9.89
N ILE A 24 6.72 -3.89 8.62
CA ILE A 24 7.19 -4.84 7.59
C ILE A 24 8.70 -4.70 7.34
N PHE A 25 9.25 -3.49 7.46
CA PHE A 25 10.68 -3.28 7.28
C PHE A 25 11.50 -3.93 8.41
N GLU A 26 11.07 -3.83 9.66
CA GLU A 26 11.70 -4.55 10.77
C GLU A 26 11.65 -6.07 10.57
N ALA A 27 10.50 -6.60 10.14
CA ALA A 27 10.37 -8.03 9.84
C ALA A 27 11.31 -8.45 8.71
N LEU A 28 11.39 -7.67 7.63
CA LEU A 28 12.29 -7.91 6.50
C LEU A 28 13.76 -7.93 6.91
N ALA A 29 14.18 -6.98 7.74
CA ALA A 29 15.56 -6.91 8.24
C ALA A 29 15.94 -8.14 9.07
N THR A 30 14.97 -8.74 9.76
CA THR A 30 15.16 -9.95 10.55
C THR A 30 15.19 -11.21 9.68
N LEU A 31 14.27 -11.33 8.71
CA LEU A 31 14.13 -12.52 7.86
C LEU A 31 15.17 -12.60 6.76
N ASP A 32 15.59 -11.46 6.21
CA ASP A 32 16.52 -11.38 5.09
C ASP A 32 17.66 -10.37 5.37
N PRO A 33 18.55 -10.70 6.34
CA PRO A 33 19.71 -9.86 6.65
C PRO A 33 20.73 -9.83 5.49
N GLY A 34 20.72 -10.87 4.65
CA GLY A 34 21.55 -10.96 3.44
C GLY A 34 21.06 -10.08 2.28
N ARG A 35 19.92 -9.38 2.43
CA ARG A 35 19.35 -8.47 1.43
C ARG A 35 19.10 -9.15 0.06
N LYS A 36 18.68 -10.42 0.06
CA LYS A 36 18.37 -11.17 -1.17
C LYS A 36 17.00 -10.84 -1.74
N VAL A 37 16.06 -10.40 -0.90
CA VAL A 37 14.70 -10.04 -1.31
C VAL A 37 14.72 -8.64 -1.92
N GLU A 38 14.37 -8.53 -3.19
CA GLU A 38 14.34 -7.25 -3.91
C GLU A 38 12.94 -6.61 -3.93
N THR A 39 11.90 -7.44 -3.85
CA THR A 39 10.50 -7.02 -3.94
C THR A 39 9.72 -7.53 -2.73
N ILE A 40 8.94 -6.64 -2.12
CA ILE A 40 8.12 -6.92 -0.95
C ILE A 40 6.68 -6.58 -1.30
N VAL A 41 5.76 -7.52 -1.04
CA VAL A 41 4.32 -7.26 -1.13
C VAL A 41 3.75 -7.29 0.28
N ASN A 42 3.20 -6.16 0.73
CA ASN A 42 2.52 -6.00 1.99
C ASN A 42 1.03 -6.28 1.81
N VAL A 43 0.57 -7.43 2.30
CA VAL A 43 -0.85 -7.81 2.31
C VAL A 43 -1.34 -7.72 3.75
N GLN A 44 -2.37 -6.90 4.00
CA GLN A 44 -2.92 -6.76 5.34
C GLN A 44 -3.68 -8.01 5.79
N GLY A 45 -3.58 -8.33 7.07
CA GLY A 45 -4.22 -9.52 7.66
C GLY A 45 -5.75 -9.43 7.78
N ASP A 46 -6.32 -8.25 7.56
CA ASP A 46 -7.77 -7.99 7.52
C ASP A 46 -8.37 -8.14 6.11
N LEU A 47 -7.59 -8.63 5.13
CA LEU A 47 -8.04 -8.98 3.78
C LEU A 47 -8.06 -10.52 3.57
N PRO A 48 -8.83 -11.30 4.35
CA PRO A 48 -8.77 -12.77 4.32
C PRO A 48 -9.29 -13.39 3.02
N THR A 49 -10.08 -12.66 2.24
CA THR A 49 -10.72 -13.13 1.00
C THR A 49 -10.16 -12.47 -0.25
N ILE A 50 -8.98 -11.83 -0.15
CA ILE A 50 -8.35 -11.22 -1.33
C ILE A 50 -7.99 -12.29 -2.36
N ASP A 51 -8.35 -12.04 -3.62
CA ASP A 51 -8.00 -12.92 -4.72
C ASP A 51 -6.47 -12.88 -4.96
N PRO A 52 -5.76 -14.03 -5.02
CA PRO A 52 -4.34 -14.07 -5.33
C PRO A 52 -3.95 -13.32 -6.61
N ASP A 53 -4.83 -13.26 -7.61
CA ASP A 53 -4.55 -12.54 -8.86
C ASP A 53 -4.57 -11.02 -8.67
N ILE A 54 -5.28 -10.51 -7.66
CA ILE A 54 -5.22 -9.11 -7.24
C ILE A 54 -3.84 -8.80 -6.62
N ILE A 55 -3.32 -9.70 -5.79
CA ILE A 55 -1.96 -9.57 -5.22
C ILE A 55 -0.92 -9.51 -6.34
N LYS A 56 -1.02 -10.41 -7.33
CA LYS A 56 -0.13 -10.41 -8.51
C LYS A 56 -0.29 -9.14 -9.35
N ALA A 57 -1.50 -8.59 -9.46
CA ALA A 57 -1.74 -7.38 -10.23
C ALA A 57 -0.95 -6.17 -9.68
N ALA A 58 -0.73 -6.11 -8.36
CA ALA A 58 0.07 -5.06 -7.72
C ALA A 58 1.55 -5.07 -8.13
N LEU A 59 2.05 -6.17 -8.70
CA LEU A 59 3.43 -6.28 -9.19
C LEU A 59 3.58 -5.80 -10.64
N ARG A 60 2.51 -5.75 -11.43
CA ARG A 60 2.56 -5.36 -12.85
C ARG A 60 3.21 -3.98 -13.08
N PRO A 61 3.03 -2.96 -12.21
CA PRO A 61 3.74 -1.69 -12.39
C PRO A 61 5.26 -1.79 -12.39
N PHE A 62 5.85 -2.84 -11.79
CA PHE A 62 7.30 -3.02 -11.76
C PHE A 62 7.92 -3.52 -13.07
N GLU A 63 7.10 -3.87 -14.07
CA GLU A 63 7.55 -4.01 -15.47
C GLU A 63 8.24 -2.73 -15.95
N ASP A 64 7.84 -1.58 -15.41
CA ASP A 64 8.57 -0.33 -15.52
C ASP A 64 9.62 -0.23 -14.40
N ALA A 65 10.90 -0.26 -14.79
CA ALA A 65 12.05 -0.17 -13.89
C ALA A 65 12.09 1.15 -13.10
N THR A 66 11.31 2.16 -13.48
CA THR A 66 11.24 3.45 -12.77
C THR A 66 10.23 3.48 -11.62
N VAL A 67 9.35 2.47 -11.52
CA VAL A 67 8.27 2.43 -10.52
C VAL A 67 8.70 1.77 -9.21
N ASP A 68 9.01 2.58 -8.19
CA ASP A 68 9.53 2.10 -6.91
C ASP A 68 8.48 1.49 -5.97
N ILE A 69 7.24 1.99 -6.04
CA ILE A 69 6.13 1.61 -5.16
C ILE A 69 4.88 1.49 -6.02
N ALA A 70 4.10 0.44 -5.78
CA ALA A 70 2.80 0.23 -6.39
C ALA A 70 1.75 -0.09 -5.32
N THR A 71 0.51 0.29 -5.60
CA THR A 71 -0.66 -0.04 -4.79
C THR A 71 -1.84 -0.30 -5.72
N LEU A 72 -2.99 -0.68 -5.17
CA LEU A 72 -4.19 -0.99 -5.91
C LEU A 72 -5.26 0.09 -5.68
N GLY A 73 -5.97 0.38 -6.76
CA GLY A 73 -7.17 1.21 -6.75
C GLY A 73 -8.31 0.48 -7.45
N ILE A 74 -9.51 0.56 -6.91
CA ILE A 74 -10.73 0.07 -7.58
C ILE A 74 -11.67 1.25 -7.82
N GLU A 75 -12.42 1.22 -8.92
CA GLU A 75 -13.45 2.21 -9.15
C GLU A 75 -14.55 2.11 -8.08
N ILE A 76 -14.96 3.26 -7.55
CA ILE A 76 -16.05 3.37 -6.60
C ILE A 76 -17.38 3.31 -7.37
N VAL A 77 -18.05 2.17 -7.27
CA VAL A 77 -19.37 1.95 -7.89
C VAL A 77 -20.53 2.19 -6.93
N ARG A 78 -20.26 2.26 -5.62
CA ARG A 78 -21.26 2.46 -4.57
C ARG A 78 -21.27 3.93 -4.14
N ASP A 79 -22.42 4.59 -4.23
CA ASP A 79 -22.52 6.02 -3.94
C ASP A 79 -22.15 6.35 -2.49
N GLU A 80 -22.45 5.46 -1.54
CA GLU A 80 -22.11 5.64 -0.14
C GLU A 80 -20.59 5.67 0.11
N GLU A 81 -19.78 5.03 -0.74
CA GLU A 81 -18.32 5.01 -0.61
C GLU A 81 -17.68 6.34 -1.04
N LYS A 82 -18.32 7.09 -1.94
CA LYS A 82 -17.79 8.34 -2.50
C LYS A 82 -17.51 9.40 -1.42
N THR A 83 -18.36 9.46 -0.39
CA THR A 83 -18.27 10.44 0.71
C THR A 83 -17.81 9.82 2.03
N ASN A 84 -17.65 8.50 2.10
CA ASN A 84 -17.21 7.81 3.31
C ASN A 84 -15.74 8.15 3.64
N PRO A 85 -15.43 8.74 4.81
CA PRO A 85 -14.04 9.09 5.18
C PRO A 85 -13.17 7.88 5.53
N ASN A 86 -13.77 6.70 5.73
CA ASN A 86 -13.03 5.44 5.91
C ASN A 86 -12.57 4.85 4.57
N VAL A 87 -13.19 5.25 3.46
CA VAL A 87 -12.77 4.91 2.10
C VAL A 87 -11.74 5.95 1.65
N VAL A 88 -10.51 5.54 1.43
CA VAL A 88 -9.44 6.45 0.97
C VAL A 88 -9.55 6.59 -0.54
N LYS A 89 -9.64 7.84 -1.03
CA LYS A 89 -9.73 8.15 -2.46
C LYS A 89 -8.35 8.36 -3.06
N ILE A 90 -8.17 7.93 -4.31
CA ILE A 90 -6.98 8.17 -5.12
C ILE A 90 -7.28 9.26 -6.14
N VAL A 91 -6.42 10.27 -6.18
CA VAL A 91 -6.32 11.18 -7.32
C VAL A 91 -5.10 10.77 -8.13
N GLY A 92 -5.28 10.49 -9.42
CA GLY A 92 -4.21 9.97 -10.27
C GLY A 92 -4.30 10.47 -11.71
N SER A 93 -3.16 10.48 -12.39
CA SER A 93 -3.09 10.73 -13.84
C SER A 93 -3.10 9.40 -14.60
N PRO A 94 -3.99 9.21 -15.59
CA PRO A 94 -4.00 8.00 -16.42
C PRO A 94 -2.65 7.73 -17.10
N GLN A 95 -2.22 6.48 -17.06
CA GLN A 95 -1.06 5.97 -17.82
C GLN A 95 -1.51 4.90 -18.82
N SER A 96 -2.55 4.14 -18.49
CA SER A 96 -3.24 3.17 -19.36
C SER A 96 -4.64 2.91 -18.82
N GLU A 97 -5.43 2.06 -19.49
CA GLU A 97 -6.78 1.67 -19.03
C GLU A 97 -6.81 1.11 -17.60
N THR A 98 -5.73 0.43 -17.17
CA THR A 98 -5.65 -0.21 -15.84
C THR A 98 -4.55 0.37 -14.97
N ARG A 99 -4.01 1.55 -15.30
CA ARG A 99 -2.88 2.14 -14.56
C ARG A 99 -3.03 3.64 -14.40
N LEU A 100 -2.97 4.07 -13.15
CA LEU A 100 -2.88 5.47 -12.75
C LEU A 100 -1.48 5.72 -12.16
N ARG A 101 -0.88 6.86 -12.48
CA ARG A 101 0.16 7.45 -11.64
C ARG A 101 -0.53 8.21 -10.52
N ALA A 102 -0.47 7.68 -9.31
CA ALA A 102 -1.04 8.36 -8.14
C ALA A 102 -0.39 9.73 -7.94
N LEU A 103 -1.23 10.76 -7.79
CA LEU A 103 -0.83 12.13 -7.51
C LEU A 103 -1.14 12.49 -6.05
N TYR A 104 -2.25 11.96 -5.51
CA TYR A 104 -2.67 12.24 -4.14
C TYR A 104 -3.57 11.14 -3.57
N PHE A 105 -3.61 11.05 -2.24
CA PHE A 105 -4.52 10.20 -1.48
C PHE A 105 -5.25 11.05 -0.45
N THR A 106 -6.55 10.85 -0.26
CA THR A 106 -7.32 11.67 0.70
C THR A 106 -8.56 10.94 1.21
N ARG A 107 -9.02 11.31 2.42
CA ARG A 107 -10.33 10.88 2.93
C ARG A 107 -11.47 11.75 2.41
N ALA A 108 -11.19 12.91 1.84
CA ALA A 108 -12.20 13.76 1.20
C ALA A 108 -12.65 13.18 -0.14
N THR A 109 -13.85 13.54 -0.60
CA THR A 109 -14.32 13.21 -1.96
C THR A 109 -13.45 13.96 -2.97
N ALA A 110 -12.64 13.23 -3.73
CA ALA A 110 -11.74 13.79 -4.73
C ALA A 110 -11.46 12.77 -5.85
N PRO A 111 -11.23 13.22 -7.09
CA PRO A 111 -11.30 14.61 -7.56
C PRO A 111 -12.74 15.17 -7.55
N TRP A 112 -12.88 16.49 -7.64
CA TRP A 112 -14.18 17.14 -7.81
C TRP A 112 -14.60 17.13 -9.29
N GLY A 113 -15.90 17.05 -9.55
CA GLY A 113 -16.50 17.05 -10.89
C GLY A 113 -17.03 15.69 -11.31
N ASP A 114 -17.45 15.59 -12.57
CA ASP A 114 -17.91 14.33 -13.17
C ASP A 114 -16.73 13.40 -13.46
N GLY A 115 -16.96 12.10 -13.31
CA GLY A 115 -15.97 11.06 -13.62
C GLY A 115 -15.85 9.99 -12.53
N PRO A 116 -15.02 8.96 -12.77
CA PRO A 116 -14.81 7.89 -11.80
C PRO A 116 -14.02 8.39 -10.59
N LEU A 117 -14.37 7.87 -9.42
CA LEU A 117 -13.57 7.98 -8.20
C LEU A 117 -12.96 6.62 -7.90
N TYR A 118 -11.77 6.60 -7.31
CA TYR A 118 -11.06 5.36 -7.03
C TYR A 118 -10.82 5.17 -5.54
N HIS A 119 -11.19 4.01 -5.02
CA HIS A 119 -10.90 3.56 -3.66
C HIS A 119 -9.52 2.89 -3.63
N HIS A 120 -8.63 3.41 -2.78
CA HIS A 120 -7.35 2.81 -2.46
C HIS A 120 -7.51 1.54 -1.61
N ILE A 121 -6.94 0.45 -2.08
CA ILE A 121 -6.85 -0.80 -1.34
C ILE A 121 -5.50 -0.83 -0.62
N GLY A 122 -5.50 -1.17 0.68
CA GLY A 122 -4.32 -1.20 1.55
C GLY A 122 -3.29 -2.28 1.25
N LEU A 123 -3.00 -2.56 -0.01
CA LEU A 123 -2.00 -3.52 -0.46
C LEU A 123 -0.91 -2.78 -1.21
N TYR A 124 0.34 -3.00 -0.83
CA TYR A 124 1.47 -2.34 -1.47
C TYR A 124 2.49 -3.34 -1.99
N ALA A 125 3.10 -3.02 -3.12
CA ALA A 125 4.34 -3.61 -3.56
C ALA A 125 5.45 -2.55 -3.47
N TYR A 126 6.59 -2.93 -2.93
CA TYR A 126 7.77 -2.08 -2.82
C TYR A 126 8.96 -2.78 -3.45
N ARG A 127 9.80 -2.00 -4.13
CA ARG A 127 11.22 -2.36 -4.20
C ARG A 127 11.85 -2.17 -2.83
N ARG A 128 12.74 -3.08 -2.43
CA ARG A 128 13.40 -3.03 -1.11
C ARG A 128 14.03 -1.68 -0.83
N SER A 129 14.76 -1.12 -1.80
CA SER A 129 15.41 0.17 -1.64
C SER A 129 14.39 1.30 -1.42
N ALA A 130 13.21 1.23 -2.02
CA ALA A 130 12.15 2.21 -1.85
C ALA A 130 11.51 2.10 -0.47
N LEU A 131 11.24 0.88 0.02
CA LEU A 131 10.76 0.67 1.39
C LEU A 131 11.78 1.21 2.42
N GLU A 132 13.07 0.91 2.23
CA GLU A 132 14.16 1.41 3.07
C GLU A 132 14.21 2.95 3.11
N ARG A 133 14.03 3.62 1.96
CA ARG A 133 13.94 5.08 1.92
C ARG A 133 12.68 5.59 2.61
N PHE A 134 11.54 4.96 2.34
CA PHE A 134 10.23 5.38 2.85
C PHE A 134 10.15 5.37 4.38
N VAL A 135 10.64 4.31 5.03
CA VAL A 135 10.65 4.20 6.50
C VAL A 135 11.67 5.13 7.17
N ALA A 136 12.66 5.63 6.42
CA ALA A 136 13.63 6.61 6.92
C ALA A 136 13.10 8.06 6.85
N LEU A 137 12.03 8.32 6.08
CA LEU A 137 11.42 9.64 6.00
C LEU A 137 10.70 9.98 7.31
N GLN A 138 10.76 11.25 7.69
CA GLN A 138 9.96 11.76 8.80
C GLN A 138 8.49 11.89 8.37
N PRO A 139 7.53 11.62 9.27
CA PRO A 139 6.13 11.74 8.93
C PRO A 139 5.76 13.15 8.46
N SER A 140 5.10 13.26 7.31
CA SER A 140 4.75 14.56 6.73
C SER A 140 3.56 15.21 7.46
N PRO A 141 3.37 16.54 7.35
CA PRO A 141 2.18 17.19 7.89
C PRO A 141 0.86 16.61 7.34
N LEU A 142 0.85 16.19 6.07
CA LEU A 142 -0.35 15.62 5.43
C LEU A 142 -0.60 14.19 5.87
N GLU A 143 0.44 13.37 6.03
CA GLU A 143 0.33 12.03 6.62
C GLU A 143 -0.32 12.12 8.01
N ARG A 144 0.14 13.02 8.87
CA ARG A 144 -0.41 13.19 10.22
C ARG A 144 -1.86 13.68 10.21
N ARG A 145 -2.19 14.59 9.29
CA ARG A 145 -3.51 15.20 9.18
C ARG A 145 -4.56 14.20 8.63
N GLU A 146 -4.23 13.51 7.55
CA GLU A 146 -5.13 12.57 6.89
C GLU A 146 -5.05 11.16 7.49
N LYS A 147 -4.02 10.87 8.30
CA LYS A 147 -3.70 9.52 8.81
C LYS A 147 -3.56 8.53 7.65
N LEU A 148 -2.68 8.88 6.70
CA LEU A 148 -2.40 8.15 5.46
C LEU A 148 -0.89 8.12 5.20
N GLU A 149 -0.26 6.95 5.36
CA GLU A 149 1.20 6.79 5.20
C GLU A 149 1.67 7.14 3.76
N GLN A 150 0.81 6.99 2.76
CA GLN A 150 1.10 7.32 1.35
C GLN A 150 1.44 8.80 1.11
N LEU A 151 1.14 9.66 2.09
CA LEU A 151 1.43 11.09 2.03
C LEU A 151 2.77 11.45 2.68
N ARG A 152 3.56 10.46 3.09
CA ARG A 152 4.94 10.61 3.56
C ARG A 152 5.88 10.87 2.38
#